data_AF-A0A2H0NZA6-F1
#
_entry.id   AF-A0A2H0NZA6-F1
#
_cell.length_a   1.000
_cell.length_b   1.000
_cell.length_c   1.000
_cell.angle_alpha   90.00
_cell.angle_beta   90.00
_cell.angle_gamma   90.00
#
_symmetry.space_group_name_H-M   'P 1'
#
loop_
_entity.id
_entity.type
_entity.pdbx_description
1 polymer ?
#
loop_
_entity_poly.entity_id
_entity_poly.type
_entity_poly.pdbx_seq_one_letter_code
_entity_poly.pdbx_strand_id
1 'polypeptide(L)' 'MAHESCGQCTPCREGSNWSERILGRVLEGKGEAKDVENLARVGENITGKVICALGDTVGMVTRGWISKFPDDFKKRVRNG' A
#
# COMPACT_ATOMS: atom_id res chain seq x y z
N MET A 1 -5.03 7.00 5.19
CA MET A 1 -5.83 6.39 4.10
C MET A 1 -6.86 5.43 4.68
N ALA A 2 -6.45 4.54 5.58
CA ALA A 2 -7.35 3.63 6.27
C ALA A 2 -8.46 4.35 7.05
N HIS A 3 -8.12 5.42 7.77
CA HIS A 3 -9.09 6.21 8.53
C HIS A 3 -10.24 6.79 7.69
N GLU A 4 -9.96 7.16 6.44
CA GLU A 4 -10.92 7.78 5.53
C GLU A 4 -11.75 6.76 4.73
N SER A 5 -11.44 5.46 4.85
CA SER A 5 -12.20 4.42 4.17
C SER A 5 -13.59 4.28 4.80
N CYS A 6 -14.65 4.49 4.02
CA CYS A 6 -16.04 4.24 4.45
C CYS A 6 -16.37 2.76 4.69
N GLY A 7 -15.49 1.84 4.24
CA GLY A 7 -15.61 0.41 4.52
C GLY A 7 -16.56 -0.39 3.63
N GLN A 8 -17.18 0.21 2.60
CA GLN A 8 -18.18 -0.49 1.77
C GLN A 8 -17.60 -1.61 0.89
N CYS A 9 -16.47 -1.37 0.21
CA CYS A 9 -15.83 -2.38 -0.63
C CYS A 9 -14.65 -3.04 0.09
N THR A 10 -14.66 -4.37 0.14
CA THR A 10 -13.60 -5.19 0.74
C THR A 10 -12.19 -4.86 0.23
N PRO A 11 -11.93 -4.73 -1.09
CA PRO A 11 -10.58 -4.40 -1.56
C PRO A 11 -10.07 -3.06 -1.01
N CYS A 12 -10.90 -2.02 -0.96
CA CYS A 12 -10.51 -0.74 -0.36
C CYS A 12 -10.30 -0.87 1.15
N ARG A 13 -11.26 -1.44 1.89
CA ARG A 13 -11.24 -1.51 3.37
C ARG A 13 -10.04 -2.31 3.89
N GLU A 14 -9.84 -3.51 3.37
CA GLU A 14 -8.73 -4.37 3.81
C GLU A 14 -7.41 -3.91 3.21
N GLY A 15 -7.42 -3.50 1.94
CA GLY A 15 -6.23 -3.05 1.23
C GLY A 15 -5.64 -1.74 1.80
N SER A 16 -6.48 -0.80 2.25
CA SER A 16 -6.01 0.42 2.91
C SER A 16 -5.34 0.11 4.25
N ASN A 17 -5.92 -0.81 5.03
CA ASN A 17 -5.37 -1.25 6.32
C ASN A 17 -4.03 -1.98 6.14
N TRP A 18 -3.94 -2.86 5.14
CA TRP A 18 -2.69 -3.55 4.81
C TRP A 18 -1.61 -2.59 4.35
N SER A 19 -1.96 -1.65 3.46
CA SER A 19 -1.02 -0.64 2.96
C SER A 19 -0.46 0.20 4.11
N GLU A 20 -1.30 0.64 5.05
CA GLU A 20 -0.88 1.42 6.22
C GLU A 20 0.07 0.63 7.13
N ARG A 21 -0.25 -0.63 7.43
CA ARG A 21 0.61 -1.50 8.27
C ARG A 21 1.98 -1.74 7.64
N ILE A 22 2.02 -2.05 6.35
CA ILE A 22 3.27 -2.30 5.63
C ILE A 22 4.09 -1.00 5.57
N LEU A 23 3.48 0.11 5.15
CA LEU A 23 4.16 1.39 5.08
C LEU A 23 4.71 1.81 6.44
N GLY A 24 3.96 1.60 7.53
CA GLY A 24 4.42 1.85 8.89
C GLY A 24 5.72 1.11 9.21
N ARG A 25 5.78 -0.21 8.94
CA ARG A 25 7.01 -1.01 9.14
C ARG A 25 8.17 -0.48 8.32
N VAL A 26 7.94 -0.13 7.05
CA VAL A 26 8.98 0.45 6.18
C VAL A 26 9.48 1.76 6.75
N LEU A 27 8.60 2.65 7.21
CA LEU A 27 8.99 3.93 7.80
C LEU A 27 9.80 3.76 9.09
N GLU A 28 9.51 2.73 9.88
CA GLU A 28 10.28 2.35 11.07
C GLU A 28 11.64 1.65 10.76
N GLY A 29 11.98 1.42 9.49
CA GLY A 29 13.20 0.68 9.11
C GLY A 29 13.12 -0.82 9.42
N LYS A 30 11.90 -1.33 9.56
CA LYS A 30 11.57 -2.75 9.81
C LYS A 30 10.91 -3.40 8.59
N GLY A 31 11.03 -2.79 7.42
CA GLY A 31 10.47 -3.34 6.19
C GLY A 31 11.23 -4.59 5.74
N GLU A 32 10.54 -5.48 5.05
CA GLU A 32 11.12 -6.64 4.38
C GLU A 32 11.13 -6.43 2.86
N ALA A 33 12.06 -7.05 2.12
CA ALA A 33 12.04 -6.95 0.65
C ALA A 33 10.67 -7.33 0.04
N LYS A 34 9.99 -8.33 0.64
CA LYS A 34 8.65 -8.78 0.25
C LYS A 34 7.55 -7.74 0.50
N ASP A 35 7.77 -6.78 1.40
CA ASP A 35 6.79 -5.71 1.66
C ASP A 35 6.56 -4.82 0.43
N VAL A 36 7.61 -4.61 -0.37
CA VAL A 36 7.50 -3.86 -1.64
C VAL A 36 6.60 -4.59 -2.63
N GLU A 37 6.81 -5.90 -2.79
CA GLU A 37 5.97 -6.75 -3.65
C GLU A 37 4.52 -6.80 -3.14
N ASN A 38 4.34 -6.91 -1.82
CA ASN A 38 3.02 -6.94 -1.20
C ASN A 38 2.26 -5.63 -1.43
N LEU A 39 2.91 -4.46 -1.27
CA LEU A 39 2.30 -3.17 -1.54
C LEU A 39 1.88 -3.03 -3.01
N ALA A 40 2.72 -3.47 -3.95
CA ALA A 40 2.37 -3.48 -5.38
C ALA A 40 1.11 -4.33 -5.64
N ARG A 41 1.07 -5.55 -5.10
CA ARG A 41 -0.08 -6.46 -5.20
C ARG A 41 -1.33 -5.90 -4.54
N VAL A 42 -1.19 -5.22 -3.40
CA VAL A 42 -2.34 -4.57 -2.74
C VAL A 42 -2.92 -3.52 -3.67
N GLY A 43 -2.10 -2.62 -4.24
CA GLY A 43 -2.60 -1.58 -5.12
C GLY A 43 -3.26 -2.12 -6.41
N GLU A 44 -2.74 -3.20 -6.98
CA GLU A 44 -3.36 -3.92 -8.12
C GLU A 44 -4.69 -4.59 -7.75
N ASN A 45 -4.86 -5.02 -6.51
CA ASN A 45 -6.09 -5.62 -6.02
C ASN A 45 -7.14 -4.60 -5.57
N ILE A 46 -6.78 -3.32 -5.52
CA ILE A 46 -7.70 -2.22 -5.25
C ILE A 46 -8.15 -1.55 -6.57
N THR A 47 -7.19 -1.15 -7.40
CA THR A 47 -7.45 -0.33 -8.60
C THR A 47 -8.42 -1.04 -9.56
N GLY A 48 -9.51 -0.37 -9.93
CA GLY A 48 -10.54 -0.88 -10.83
C GLY A 48 -11.46 -1.94 -10.23
N LYS A 49 -11.34 -2.25 -8.93
CA LYS A 49 -12.12 -3.28 -8.21
C LYS A 49 -12.93 -2.70 -7.05
N VAL A 50 -13.17 -1.40 -7.07
CA VAL A 50 -13.78 -0.61 -5.99
C VAL A 50 -14.95 0.22 -6.53
N ILE A 51 -15.77 0.73 -5.61
CA ILE A 51 -17.03 1.42 -5.95
C ILE A 51 -16.80 2.90 -6.29
N CYS A 52 -15.80 3.54 -5.67
CA CYS A 52 -15.62 4.99 -5.77
C CYS A 52 -14.16 5.39 -6.01
N ALA A 53 -13.97 6.64 -6.42
CA ALA A 53 -12.67 7.22 -6.74
C ALA A 53 -11.67 7.23 -5.57
N LEU A 54 -12.15 7.27 -4.32
CA LEU A 54 -11.27 7.15 -3.15
C LEU A 54 -10.57 5.79 -3.16
N GLY A 55 -11.31 4.71 -3.41
CA GLY A 55 -10.73 3.38 -3.50
C GLY A 55 -9.67 3.30 -4.59
N ASP A 56 -9.96 3.81 -5.79
CA ASP A 56 -9.00 3.79 -6.90
C ASP A 56 -7.74 4.58 -6.54
N THR A 57 -7.93 5.74 -5.91
CA THR A 57 -6.82 6.57 -5.43
C THR A 57 -5.98 5.84 -4.39
N VAL A 58 -6.58 5.06 -3.49
CA VAL A 58 -5.81 4.22 -2.54
C VAL A 58 -4.90 3.27 -3.31
N GLY A 59 -5.43 2.55 -4.32
CA GLY A 59 -4.63 1.64 -5.12
C GLY A 59 -3.50 2.32 -5.90
N MET A 60 -3.80 3.47 -6.50
CA MET A 60 -2.84 4.27 -7.26
C MET A 60 -1.71 4.83 -6.39
N VAL A 61 -2.04 5.39 -5.23
CA VAL A 61 -1.07 5.96 -4.29
C VAL A 61 -0.17 4.87 -3.70
N THR A 62 -0.73 3.72 -3.32
CA THR A 62 0.04 2.58 -2.80
C THR A 62 1.13 2.14 -3.80
N ARG A 63 0.81 2.05 -5.10
CA ARG A 63 1.78 1.76 -6.16
C ARG A 63 2.72 2.93 -6.44
N GLY A 64 2.19 4.14 -6.32
CA GLY A 64 2.92 5.40 -6.47
C GLY A 64 4.13 5.49 -5.55
N TRP A 65 4.00 5.11 -4.28
CA TRP A 65 5.11 5.16 -3.32
C TRP A 65 6.33 4.37 -3.78
N ILE A 66 6.12 3.14 -4.26
CA ILE A 66 7.22 2.27 -4.71
C ILE A 66 7.88 2.84 -5.95
N SER A 67 7.07 3.26 -6.94
CA SER A 67 7.59 3.76 -8.22
C SER A 67 8.29 5.11 -8.11
N LYS A 68 7.85 5.97 -7.17
CA LYS A 68 8.38 7.33 -7.00
C LYS A 68 9.51 7.41 -5.99
N PHE A 69 9.55 6.51 -5.00
CA PHE A 69 10.56 6.54 -3.93
C PHE A 69 11.33 5.21 -3.79
N PRO A 70 11.80 4.57 -4.88
CA PRO A 70 12.40 3.24 -4.81
C PRO A 70 13.62 3.19 -3.88
N ASP A 71 14.42 4.26 -3.84
CA ASP A 71 15.63 4.29 -3.00
C ASP A 71 15.32 4.47 -1.51
N ASP A 72 14.20 5.10 -1.15
CA ASP A 72 13.78 5.20 0.25
C ASP A 72 13.31 3.84 0.78
N PHE A 73 12.61 3.07 -0.06
CA PHE A 73 12.29 1.69 0.27
C PHE A 73 13.56 0.84 0.42
N LYS A 74 14.47 0.87 -0.57
CA LYS A 74 15.75 0.10 -0.51
C LYS A 74 16.56 0.36 0.76
N LYS A 75 16.60 1.60 1.26
CA LYS A 75 17.32 1.95 2.50
C LYS A 75 16.66 1.42 3.77
N ARG A 76 15.36 1.12 3.71
CA ARG A 76 14.51 0.82 4.87
C ARG A 76 13.99 -0.62 4.90
N VAL A 77 14.18 -1.36 3.81
CA VAL A 77 13.91 -2.80 3.75
C VAL A 77 15.16 -3.62 3.99
N ARG A 78 15.00 -4.71 4.73
CA ARG A 78 16.06 -5.71 4.92
C ARG A 78 15.96 -6.76 3.83
N ASN A 79 17.09 -7.08 3.24
CA ASN A 79 17.25 -8.32 2.48
C ASN A 79 17.38 -9.41 3.54
N GLY A 80 16.31 -10.16 3.76
CA GLY A 80 16.25 -11.21 4.79
C GLY A 80 17.36 -12.24 4.65
#